data_AF-N9LAM5-F1
#
_entry.id   AF-N9LAM5-F1
#
_cell.length_a   1.000
_cell.length_b   1.000
_cell.length_c   1.000
_cell.angle_alpha   90.00
_cell.angle_beta   90.00
_cell.angle_gamma   90.00
#
_symmetry.space_group_name_H-M   'P 1'
#
loop_
_entity.id
_entity.type
_entity.pdbx_description
1 polymer ?
#
loop_
_entity_poly.entity_id
_entity_poly.type
_entity_poly.pdbx_seq_one_letter_code
_entity_poly.pdbx_strand_id
1 'polypeptide(L)'
;MKLPKAIKRGDSWRICVNFNNKRHTSTHDTEKQATEWAARKLIELKDADKNKDNNQLPQHTYKEAIEYYMAHVTPKKKGARWETLRYKKLLRENVDLVNTYLEDLKPIQFSQFRDKRLKEVTSTSVNREMELLSAVLHHAIRELGWLRAPYDYC
;
A
#
# COMPACT_ATOMS: atom_id res chain seq x y z
N MET A 1 -21.06 -1.21 -17.92
CA MET A 1 -20.14 -1.72 -18.95
C MET A 1 -20.96 -2.57 -19.90
N LYS A 2 -21.10 -2.17 -21.17
CA LYS A 2 -21.88 -2.95 -22.15
C LYS A 2 -21.06 -4.17 -22.57
N LEU A 3 -21.68 -5.34 -22.63
CA LEU A 3 -21.03 -6.53 -23.16
C LEU A 3 -20.70 -6.30 -24.65
N PRO A 4 -19.50 -6.70 -25.10
CA PRO A 4 -19.15 -6.59 -26.51
C PRO A 4 -20.05 -7.49 -27.36
N LYS A 5 -20.43 -7.01 -28.54
CA LYS A 5 -21.24 -7.80 -29.49
C LYS A 5 -20.36 -8.85 -30.17
N ALA A 6 -20.86 -10.07 -30.30
CA ALA A 6 -20.19 -11.11 -31.09
C ALA A 6 -20.28 -10.79 -32.59
N ILE A 7 -19.21 -11.08 -33.33
CA ILE A 7 -19.09 -10.83 -34.76
C ILE A 7 -19.04 -12.19 -35.46
N LYS A 8 -19.96 -12.42 -36.41
CA LYS A 8 -20.01 -13.64 -37.22
C LYS A 8 -18.85 -13.66 -38.24
N ARG A 9 -18.14 -14.79 -38.33
CA ARG A 9 -17.02 -15.08 -39.24
C ARG A 9 -17.24 -16.48 -39.83
N GLY A 10 -17.85 -16.53 -41.01
CA GLY A 10 -18.27 -17.81 -41.62
C GLY A 10 -19.31 -18.51 -40.74
N ASP A 11 -19.02 -19.76 -40.36
CA ASP A 11 -19.86 -20.57 -39.47
C ASP A 11 -19.56 -20.38 -37.98
N SER A 12 -18.64 -19.47 -37.64
CA SER A 12 -18.21 -19.24 -36.26
C SER A 12 -18.50 -17.82 -35.77
N TRP A 13 -18.55 -17.63 -34.46
CA TRP A 13 -18.82 -16.38 -33.76
C TRP A 13 -17.61 -15.97 -32.94
N ARG A 14 -17.03 -14.80 -33.25
CA ARG A 14 -15.89 -14.25 -32.52
C ARG A 14 -16.35 -13.13 -31.59
N ILE A 15 -15.87 -13.14 -30.35
CA ILE A 15 -16.09 -12.04 -29.40
C ILE A 15 -14.76 -11.50 -28.87
N CYS A 16 -14.71 -10.19 -28.61
CA CYS A 16 -13.52 -9.50 -28.12
C CYS A 16 -13.88 -8.74 -26.84
N VAL A 17 -13.21 -9.06 -25.75
CA VAL A 17 -13.35 -8.39 -24.45
C VAL A 17 -12.10 -7.58 -24.19
N ASN A 18 -12.28 -6.29 -23.87
CA ASN A 18 -11.19 -5.42 -23.44
C ASN A 18 -11.29 -5.18 -21.93
N PHE A 19 -10.21 -5.46 -21.20
CA PHE A 19 -10.10 -5.23 -19.75
C PHE A 19 -8.67 -4.81 -19.41
N ASN A 20 -8.49 -3.74 -18.63
CA ASN A 20 -7.19 -3.18 -18.24
C ASN A 20 -6.18 -3.05 -19.41
N ASN A 21 -6.62 -2.44 -20.51
CA ASN A 21 -5.85 -2.24 -21.74
C ASN A 21 -5.32 -3.53 -22.40
N LYS A 22 -5.84 -4.70 -22.00
CA LYS A 22 -5.56 -6.00 -22.61
C LYS A 22 -6.80 -6.52 -23.33
N ARG A 23 -6.58 -7.04 -24.54
CA ARG A 23 -7.63 -7.58 -25.40
C ARG A 23 -7.62 -9.10 -25.32
N HIS A 24 -8.75 -9.67 -24.92
CA HIS A 24 -9.00 -11.10 -24.92
C HIS A 24 -10.01 -11.44 -26.02
N THR A 25 -9.70 -12.42 -26.85
CA THR A 25 -10.58 -12.82 -27.95
C THR A 25 -10.81 -14.32 -27.92
N SER A 26 -12.05 -14.73 -28.16
CA SER A 26 -12.40 -16.13 -28.37
C SER A 26 -13.33 -16.28 -29.57
N THR A 27 -13.38 -17.49 -30.10
CA THR A 27 -14.28 -17.91 -31.18
C THR A 27 -15.07 -19.12 -30.70
N HIS A 28 -16.38 -19.12 -30.97
CA HIS A 28 -17.33 -20.16 -30.56
C HIS A 28 -18.31 -20.46 -31.70
N ASP A 29 -19.03 -21.58 -31.62
CA ASP A 29 -19.93 -22.02 -32.70
C ASP A 29 -21.27 -21.26 -32.69
N THR A 30 -21.65 -20.67 -31.55
CA THR A 30 -22.91 -19.91 -31.42
C THR A 30 -22.71 -18.54 -30.78
N GLU A 31 -23.58 -17.59 -31.13
CA GLU A 31 -23.58 -16.23 -30.55
C GLU A 31 -23.77 -16.25 -29.02
N LYS A 32 -24.64 -17.15 -28.54
CA LYS A 32 -24.91 -17.32 -27.10
C LYS A 32 -23.68 -17.79 -26.34
N GLN A 33 -22.96 -18.80 -26.85
CA GLN A 33 -21.72 -19.26 -26.22
C GLN A 33 -20.63 -18.18 -26.20
N ALA A 34 -20.52 -17.39 -27.28
CA ALA A 34 -19.58 -16.28 -27.33
C ALA A 34 -19.90 -15.22 -26.25
N THR A 35 -21.16 -14.83 -26.12
CA THR A 35 -21.57 -13.85 -25.10
C THR A 35 -21.42 -14.38 -23.67
N GLU A 36 -21.73 -15.65 -23.42
CA GLU A 36 -21.49 -16.32 -22.14
C GLU A 36 -20.00 -16.38 -21.78
N TRP A 37 -19.13 -16.71 -22.74
CA TRP A 37 -17.68 -16.68 -22.54
C TRP A 37 -17.20 -15.27 -22.17
N ALA A 38 -17.70 -14.23 -22.84
CA ALA A 38 -17.31 -12.85 -22.55
C ALA A 38 -17.73 -12.42 -21.13
N ALA A 39 -18.93 -12.80 -20.69
CA ALA A 39 -19.40 -12.55 -19.34
C ALA A 39 -18.53 -13.28 -18.29
N ARG A 40 -18.26 -14.58 -18.50
CA ARG A 40 -17.40 -15.37 -17.63
C ARG A 40 -15.98 -14.82 -17.56
N LYS A 41 -15.41 -14.42 -18.71
CA LYS A 41 -14.05 -13.89 -18.76
C LYS A 41 -13.92 -12.54 -18.07
N LEU A 42 -14.95 -11.68 -18.15
CA LEU A 42 -14.98 -10.42 -17.40
C LEU A 42 -15.04 -10.64 -15.88
N ILE A 43 -15.78 -11.65 -15.41
CA ILE A 43 -15.81 -12.00 -13.98
C ILE A 43 -14.44 -12.49 -13.54
N GLU A 44 -13.87 -13.47 -14.26
CA GLU A 44 -12.53 -14.00 -13.98
C GLU A 44 -11.45 -12.91 -13.96
N LEU A 45 -11.49 -11.98 -14.92
CA LEU A 45 -10.53 -10.88 -14.98
C LEU A 45 -10.72 -9.87 -13.84
N LYS A 46 -11.95 -9.59 -13.42
CA LYS A 46 -12.23 -8.74 -12.25
C LYS A 46 -11.77 -9.39 -10.95
N ASP A 47 -12.01 -10.69 -10.79
CA ASP A 47 -11.58 -11.43 -9.61
C ASP A 47 -10.05 -11.55 -9.58
N ALA A 48 -9.41 -11.75 -10.73
CA ALA A 48 -7.96 -11.72 -10.85
C ALA A 48 -7.35 -10.34 -10.59
N ASP A 49 -8.04 -9.26 -10.98
CA ASP A 49 -7.60 -7.88 -10.70
C ASP A 49 -7.67 -7.58 -9.20
N LYS A 50 -8.80 -7.91 -8.55
CA LYS A 50 -8.94 -7.86 -7.09
C LYS A 50 -7.89 -8.70 -6.37
N ASN A 51 -7.50 -9.85 -6.93
CA ASN A 51 -6.49 -10.72 -6.34
C ASN A 51 -5.05 -10.29 -6.65
N LYS A 52 -4.79 -9.42 -7.63
CA LYS A 52 -3.45 -8.83 -7.83
C LYS A 52 -3.13 -7.74 -6.83
N ASP A 53 -4.15 -7.09 -6.30
CA ASP A 53 -4.03 -6.25 -5.11
C ASP A 53 -3.78 -7.08 -3.83
N ASN A 54 -3.94 -8.42 -3.88
CA ASN A 54 -3.57 -9.33 -2.80
C ASN A 54 -2.07 -9.66 -2.74
N ASN A 55 -1.19 -8.78 -3.20
CA ASN A 55 0.14 -8.67 -2.61
C ASN A 55 0.02 -7.94 -1.27
N GLN A 56 -0.83 -8.48 -0.38
CA GLN A 56 -1.13 -7.91 0.93
C GLN A 56 0.19 -7.77 1.66
N LEU A 57 0.60 -6.52 1.89
CA LEU A 57 1.75 -6.29 2.75
C LEU A 57 1.37 -6.87 4.12
N PRO A 58 2.34 -7.40 4.87
CA PRO A 58 2.05 -7.86 6.21
C PRO A 58 1.43 -6.71 7.00
N GLN A 59 0.26 -6.95 7.62
CA GLN A 59 -0.49 -5.95 8.37
C GLN A 59 0.25 -5.61 9.66
N HIS A 60 1.23 -4.73 9.55
CA HIS A 60 1.99 -4.21 10.66
C HIS A 60 1.50 -2.82 11.05
N THR A 61 1.46 -2.57 12.34
CA THR A 61 1.19 -1.23 12.87
C THR A 61 2.46 -0.40 12.88
N TYR A 62 2.32 0.92 12.90
CA TYR A 62 3.49 1.79 12.98
C TYR A 62 4.26 1.61 14.30
N LYS A 63 3.55 1.26 15.38
CA LYS A 63 4.10 0.86 16.66
C LYS A 63 5.07 -0.31 16.52
N GLU A 64 4.65 -1.38 15.83
CA GLU A 64 5.50 -2.56 15.60
C GLU A 64 6.75 -2.20 14.81
N ALA A 65 6.63 -1.34 13.79
CA ALA A 65 7.78 -0.86 13.03
C ALA A 65 8.76 -0.08 13.91
N ILE A 66 8.28 0.78 14.82
CA ILE A 66 9.12 1.52 15.76
C ILE A 66 9.79 0.57 16.75
N GLU A 67 9.06 -0.38 17.32
CA GLU A 67 9.60 -1.38 18.27
C GLU A 67 10.68 -2.25 17.60
N TYR A 68 10.42 -2.70 16.37
CA TYR A 68 11.39 -3.44 15.58
C TYR A 68 12.65 -2.61 15.29
N TYR A 69 12.49 -1.36 14.86
CA TYR A 69 13.60 -0.45 14.59
C TYR A 69 14.44 -0.18 15.85
N MET A 70 13.78 0.04 16.99
CA MET A 70 14.43 0.22 18.29
C MET A 70 15.23 -1.00 18.73
N ALA A 71 14.76 -2.21 18.43
CA ALA A 71 15.45 -3.44 18.82
C ALA A 71 16.63 -3.79 17.90
N HIS A 72 16.52 -3.55 16.59
CA HIS A 72 17.47 -4.06 15.60
C HIS A 72 18.40 -3.01 14.99
N VAL A 73 17.97 -1.74 14.94
CA VAL A 73 18.70 -0.65 14.26
C VAL A 73 19.27 0.35 15.26
N THR A 74 18.45 0.86 16.18
CA THR A 74 18.86 1.87 17.17
C THR A 74 20.10 1.49 18.00
N PRO A 75 20.30 0.24 18.47
CA PRO A 75 21.46 -0.11 19.30
C PRO A 75 22.81 0.04 18.59
N LYS A 76 22.81 0.00 17.25
CA LYS A 76 24.01 0.13 16.42
C LYS A 76 24.46 1.60 16.25
N LYS A 77 23.64 2.56 16.68
CA LYS A 77 23.93 3.99 16.52
C LYS A 77 24.61 4.58 17.75
N LYS A 78 25.51 5.55 17.53
CA LYS A 78 26.17 6.30 18.62
C LYS A 78 25.19 6.99 19.58
N GLY A 79 24.00 7.35 19.11
CA GLY A 79 22.94 8.02 19.87
C GLY A 79 21.87 7.10 20.47
N ALA A 80 22.10 5.78 20.53
CA ALA A 80 21.08 4.77 20.85
C ALA A 80 20.22 5.10 22.07
N ARG A 81 20.84 5.52 23.19
CA ARG A 81 20.14 5.84 24.44
C ARG A 81 19.10 6.94 24.26
N TRP A 82 19.48 8.03 23.59
CA TRP A 82 18.61 9.20 23.40
C TRP A 82 17.53 8.95 22.37
N GLU A 83 17.82 8.22 21.29
CA GLU A 83 16.82 7.77 20.32
C GLU A 83 15.79 6.87 20.99
N THR A 84 16.22 5.88 21.78
CA THR A 84 15.34 4.96 22.50
C THR A 84 14.38 5.71 23.42
N LEU A 85 14.86 6.71 24.16
CA LEU A 85 14.02 7.51 25.05
C LEU A 85 12.97 8.31 24.25
N ARG A 86 13.36 8.88 23.10
CA ARG A 86 12.45 9.61 22.21
C ARG A 86 11.39 8.69 21.61
N TYR A 87 11.76 7.52 21.11
CA TYR A 87 10.79 6.55 20.60
C TYR A 87 9.81 6.10 21.69
N LYS A 88 10.30 5.77 22.90
CA LYS A 88 9.42 5.45 24.05
C LYS A 88 8.47 6.59 24.41
N LYS A 89 8.89 7.84 24.24
CA LYS A 89 8.02 9.01 24.45
C LYS A 89 6.98 9.10 23.34
N LEU A 90 7.39 8.98 22.07
CA LEU A 90 6.51 9.00 20.90
C LEU A 90 5.41 7.93 20.99
N LEU A 91 5.79 6.69 21.33
CA LEU A 91 4.85 5.57 21.51
C LEU A 91 3.80 5.83 22.60
N ARG A 92 4.15 6.59 23.65
CA ARG A 92 3.24 6.88 24.78
C ARG A 92 2.32 8.06 24.51
N GLU A 93 2.82 9.12 23.88
CA GLU A 93 2.10 10.38 23.73
C GLU A 93 1.28 10.48 22.44
N ASN A 94 1.54 9.61 21.45
CA ASN A 94 0.95 9.71 20.11
C ASN A 94 0.25 8.42 19.68
N VAL A 95 -0.51 7.84 20.61
CA VAL A 95 -1.20 6.54 20.47
C VAL A 95 -1.99 6.44 19.16
N ASP A 96 -2.67 7.52 18.76
CA ASP A 96 -3.47 7.56 17.52
C ASP A 96 -2.60 7.33 16.26
N LEU A 97 -1.42 7.94 16.21
CA LEU A 97 -0.49 7.80 15.07
C LEU A 97 0.18 6.42 15.07
N VAL A 98 0.66 5.96 16.23
CA VAL A 98 1.42 4.69 16.31
C VAL A 98 0.56 3.44 16.19
N ASN A 99 -0.71 3.47 16.57
CA ASN A 99 -1.61 2.33 16.40
C ASN A 99 -2.23 2.24 15.00
N THR A 100 -1.98 3.23 14.13
CA THR A 100 -2.43 3.17 12.74
C THR A 100 -1.64 2.08 11.99
N TYR A 101 -2.31 1.30 11.14
CA TYR A 101 -1.65 0.36 10.24
C TYR A 101 -0.74 1.10 9.27
N LEU A 102 0.41 0.52 8.94
CA LEU A 102 1.37 1.13 8.02
C LEU A 102 0.72 1.51 6.68
N GLU A 103 -0.16 0.67 6.14
CA GLU A 103 -0.88 0.92 4.88
C GLU A 103 -1.86 2.11 4.96
N ASP A 104 -2.41 2.37 6.14
CA ASP A 104 -3.39 3.44 6.37
C ASP A 104 -2.74 4.79 6.73
N LEU A 105 -1.41 4.82 6.90
CA LEU A 105 -0.69 6.03 7.25
C LEU A 105 -0.80 7.06 6.13
N LYS A 106 -1.34 8.24 6.47
CA LYS A 106 -1.50 9.35 5.53
C LYS A 106 -0.60 10.52 5.91
N PRO A 107 -0.07 11.28 4.92
CA PRO A 107 0.73 12.49 5.18
C PRO A 107 0.05 13.50 6.11
N ILE A 108 -1.28 13.58 6.10
CA ILE A 108 -2.05 14.47 6.97
C ILE A 108 -1.87 14.16 8.45
N GLN A 109 -1.71 12.90 8.84
CA GLN A 109 -1.53 12.50 10.25
C GLN A 109 -0.17 13.00 10.77
N PHE A 110 0.87 12.98 9.93
CA PHE A 110 2.20 13.53 10.26
C PHE A 110 2.18 15.06 10.38
N SER A 111 1.43 15.75 9.51
CA SER A 111 1.23 17.20 9.62
C SER A 111 0.50 17.57 10.91
N GLN A 112 -0.56 16.84 11.28
CA GLN A 112 -1.28 17.04 12.53
C GLN A 112 -0.39 16.80 13.76
N PHE A 113 0.42 15.73 13.72
CA PHE A 113 1.42 15.45 14.75
C PHE A 113 2.41 16.62 14.90
N ARG A 114 2.98 17.10 13.78
CA ARG A 114 3.92 18.23 13.77
C ARG A 114 3.29 19.48 14.39
N ASP A 115 2.10 19.85 13.95
CA ASP A 115 1.42 21.07 14.37
C ASP A 115 0.99 21.01 15.85
N LYS A 116 0.65 19.81 16.36
CA LYS A 116 0.43 19.56 17.80
C LYS A 116 1.73 19.76 18.60
N ARG A 117 2.83 19.16 18.16
CA ARG A 117 4.12 19.21 18.88
C ARG A 117 4.76 20.59 18.88
N LEU A 118 4.55 21.39 17.83
CA LEU A 118 5.04 22.78 17.77
C LEU A 118 4.46 23.68 18.88
N LYS A 119 3.33 23.30 19.50
CA LYS A 119 2.77 24.01 20.67
C LYS A 119 3.48 23.70 21.98
N GLU A 120 4.20 22.57 22.03
CA GLU A 120 4.77 22.03 23.27
C GLU A 120 6.30 22.09 23.30
N VAL A 121 6.95 22.02 22.13
CA VAL A 121 8.42 21.99 22.02
C VAL A 121 8.94 22.86 20.89
N THR A 122 10.24 23.14 20.92
CA THR A 122 10.94 23.91 19.89
C THR A 122 10.88 23.23 18.53
N SER A 123 10.90 24.02 17.45
CA SER A 123 10.94 23.54 16.06
C SER A 123 12.07 22.53 15.82
N THR A 124 13.25 22.76 16.39
CA THR A 124 14.39 21.82 16.32
C THR A 124 14.07 20.46 16.93
N SER A 125 13.28 20.43 18.02
CA SER A 125 12.88 19.19 18.66
C SER A 125 11.87 18.43 17.81
N VAL A 126 10.89 19.14 17.22
CA VAL A 126 9.92 18.56 16.29
C VAL A 126 10.60 17.99 15.06
N ASN A 127 11.56 18.71 14.47
CA ASN A 127 12.31 18.21 13.31
C ASN A 127 13.03 16.88 13.62
N ARG A 128 13.68 16.78 14.78
CA ARG A 128 14.32 15.52 15.20
C ARG A 128 13.31 14.39 15.41
N GLU A 129 12.12 14.67 15.94
CA GLU A 129 11.06 13.67 16.08
C GLU A 129 10.57 13.21 14.70
N MET A 130 10.34 14.13 13.77
CA MET A 130 9.95 13.83 12.39
C MET A 130 11.00 13.01 11.63
N GLU A 131 12.29 13.33 11.80
CA GLU A 131 13.41 12.57 11.24
C GLU A 131 13.42 11.12 11.76
N LEU A 132 13.19 10.91 13.07
CA LEU A 132 13.11 9.58 13.66
C LEU A 132 11.94 8.76 13.11
N LEU A 133 10.77 9.40 12.96
CA LEU A 133 9.59 8.78 12.38
C LEU A 133 9.83 8.39 10.91
N SER A 134 10.39 9.29 10.12
CA SER A 134 10.75 9.06 8.71
C SER A 134 11.77 7.93 8.55
N ALA A 135 12.79 7.87 9.42
CA ALA A 135 13.80 6.82 9.38
C ALA A 135 13.21 5.41 9.58
N VAL A 136 12.19 5.27 10.43
CA VAL A 136 11.48 4.00 10.64
C VAL A 136 10.71 3.59 9.39
N LEU A 137 9.99 4.52 8.76
CA LEU A 137 9.25 4.25 7.52
C LEU A 137 10.19 3.84 6.39
N HIS A 138 11.32 4.53 6.23
CA HIS A 138 12.32 4.17 5.23
C HIS A 138 12.89 2.76 5.45
N HIS A 139 13.11 2.37 6.71
CA HIS A 139 13.57 1.01 7.04
C HIS A 139 12.48 -0.03 6.74
N ALA A 140 11.22 0.27 7.07
CA ALA A 140 10.09 -0.59 6.76
C ALA A 140 9.90 -0.80 5.26
N ILE A 141 10.17 0.21 4.43
CA ILE A 141 10.13 0.12 2.97
C ILE A 141 11.31 -0.69 2.43
N ARG A 142 12.55 -0.31 2.77
CA ARG A 142 13.76 -0.81 2.08
C ARG A 142 14.22 -2.17 2.55
N GLU A 143 14.15 -2.43 3.85
CA GLU A 143 14.75 -3.62 4.45
C GLU A 143 13.70 -4.68 4.78
N LEU A 144 12.51 -4.26 5.19
CA LEU A 144 11.46 -5.17 5.66
C LEU A 144 10.40 -5.49 4.61
N GLY A 145 10.20 -4.61 3.62
CA GLY A 145 9.12 -4.74 2.64
C GLY A 145 7.72 -4.67 3.26
N TRP A 146 7.57 -3.99 4.40
CA TRP A 146 6.29 -3.84 5.11
C TRP A 146 5.43 -2.70 4.57
N LEU A 147 6.03 -1.77 3.83
CA LEU A 147 5.34 -0.66 3.19
C LEU A 147 5.85 -0.50 1.77
N ARG A 148 4.96 -0.20 0.83
CA ARG A 148 5.35 0.18 -0.54
C ARG A 148 5.73 1.65 -0.58
N ALA A 149 6.81 1.99 -1.28
CA ALA A 149 7.17 3.38 -1.49
C ALA A 149 6.03 4.10 -2.25
N PRO A 150 5.59 5.29 -1.81
CA PRO A 150 4.48 5.99 -2.47
C PRO A 150 4.80 6.41 -3.91
N TYR A 151 6.08 6.52 -4.27
CA TYR A 151 6.52 6.72 -5.66
C TYR A 151 7.88 6.07 -5.90
N ASP A 152 7.90 4.91 -6.58
CA ASP A 152 9.08 4.40 -7.28
C ASP A 152 9.31 5.29 -8.53
N TYR A 153 9.97 6.43 -8.37
CA TYR A 153 10.58 7.08 -9.54
C TYR A 153 11.89 6.37 -9.83
N CYS A 154 11.86 5.52 -10.87
CA CYS A 154 13.04 5.11 -11.62
C CYS A 154 13.77 6.34 -12.17
#